data_AF-A0A2V7BD24-F1
#
_entry.id   AF-A0A2V7BD24-F1
#
_cell.length_a   1.000
_cell.length_b   1.000
_cell.length_c   1.000
_cell.angle_alpha   90.00
_cell.angle_beta   90.00
_cell.angle_gamma   90.00
#
_symmetry.space_group_name_H-M   'P 1'
#
loop_
_entity.id
_entity.type
_entity.pdbx_description
1 polymer ?
#
loop_
_entity_poly.entity_id
_entity_poly.type
_entity_poly.pdbx_seq_one_letter_code
_entity_poly.pdbx_strand_id
1 'polypeptide(L)'
;MANHEAPWTALTKPLFTENDSSYRLIAKNTAAQDLRIYHHAYRDDDPDRDPNCVFPLDRLRELEAANVIGGLADDAISFVTSYSASRDIERAAKIVVELRRMAVDAVLLVPV
;
A
#
# COMPACT_ATOMS: atom_id res chain seq x y z
N MET A 1 2.23 -12.29 -31.01
CA MET A 1 1.57 -11.01 -30.70
C MET A 1 2.49 -10.28 -29.74
N ALA A 2 2.88 -9.06 -30.06
CA ALA A 2 4.09 -8.43 -29.52
C ALA A 2 3.98 -8.14 -28.02
N ASN A 3 4.89 -8.72 -27.24
CA ASN A 3 5.19 -8.33 -25.87
C ASN A 3 5.71 -6.89 -25.89
N HIS A 4 4.88 -5.93 -25.48
CA HIS A 4 5.35 -4.61 -25.07
C HIS A 4 5.79 -4.70 -23.61
N GLU A 5 6.95 -5.30 -23.36
CA GLU A 5 7.68 -5.07 -22.12
C GLU A 5 8.37 -3.72 -22.25
N ALA A 6 7.69 -2.66 -21.80
CA ALA A 6 8.36 -1.41 -21.49
C ALA A 6 9.36 -1.65 -20.34
N PRO A 7 10.54 -1.02 -20.33
CA PRO A 7 11.56 -1.28 -19.30
C PRO A 7 11.09 -0.78 -17.91
N TRP A 8 10.81 -1.73 -17.01
CA TRP A 8 10.18 -1.57 -15.69
C TRP A 8 11.15 -1.14 -14.56
N THR A 9 12.01 -0.15 -14.79
CA THR A 9 13.18 0.09 -13.92
C THR A 9 13.00 1.01 -12.71
N ALA A 10 11.77 1.34 -12.26
CA ALA A 10 11.59 2.33 -11.20
C ALA A 10 10.59 1.96 -10.09
N LEU A 11 10.53 0.70 -9.68
CA LEU A 11 9.91 0.34 -8.40
C LEU A 11 11.01 -0.03 -7.40
N THR A 12 11.12 0.75 -6.33
CA THR A 12 12.10 0.52 -5.24
C THR A 12 11.82 -0.76 -4.45
N LYS A 13 10.66 -1.41 -4.66
CA LYS A 13 10.28 -2.69 -4.03
C LYS A 13 9.65 -3.64 -5.06
N PRO A 14 9.90 -4.96 -4.96
CA PRO A 14 9.31 -5.94 -5.88
C PRO A 14 7.80 -6.01 -5.72
N LEU A 15 7.10 -6.21 -6.85
CA LEU A 15 5.66 -6.48 -6.92
C LEU A 15 5.29 -7.70 -6.07
N PHE A 16 4.03 -7.74 -5.62
CA PHE A 16 3.49 -8.92 -4.95
C PHE A 16 3.38 -10.10 -5.92
N THR A 17 3.51 -11.32 -5.40
CA THR A 17 3.35 -12.57 -6.15
C THR A 17 2.16 -13.37 -5.60
N GLU A 18 1.71 -14.39 -6.34
CA GLU A 18 0.52 -15.22 -6.04
C GLU A 18 0.53 -15.90 -4.66
N ASN A 19 1.68 -15.93 -3.98
CA ASN A 19 1.84 -16.49 -2.63
C ASN A 19 2.59 -15.55 -1.66
N ASP A 20 2.66 -14.26 -1.98
CA ASP A 20 3.38 -13.30 -1.14
C ASP A 20 2.66 -13.14 0.23
N SER A 21 3.31 -13.59 1.29
CA SER A 21 2.85 -13.47 2.68
C SER A 21 3.52 -12.32 3.43
N SER A 22 4.33 -11.51 2.74
CA SER A 22 4.99 -10.34 3.31
C SER A 22 4.13 -9.08 3.17
N TYR A 23 4.61 -7.98 3.72
CA TYR A 23 4.02 -6.66 3.55
C TYR A 23 5.10 -5.68 3.06
N ARG A 24 4.66 -4.51 2.59
CA ARG A 24 5.51 -3.41 2.17
C ARG A 24 5.17 -2.19 3.03
N LEU A 25 6.21 -1.49 3.48
CA LEU A 25 6.09 -0.14 4.01
C LEU A 25 6.12 0.87 2.86
N ILE A 26 5.21 1.82 2.84
CA ILE A 26 5.14 2.90 1.86
C ILE A 26 5.36 4.20 2.62
N ALA A 27 6.49 4.87 2.37
CA ALA A 27 6.83 6.09 3.08
C ALA A 27 5.76 7.16 2.84
N LYS A 28 5.41 7.92 3.89
CA LYS A 28 4.35 8.91 3.83
C LYS A 28 4.60 10.06 2.86
N ASN A 29 5.80 10.17 2.28
CA ASN A 29 6.19 11.15 1.26
C ASN A 29 6.34 10.53 -0.15
N THR A 30 5.98 9.26 -0.35
CA THR A 30 5.98 8.60 -1.67
C THR A 30 5.11 9.37 -2.66
N ALA A 31 5.65 9.76 -3.82
CA ALA A 31 4.87 10.47 -4.83
C ALA A 31 3.78 9.53 -5.41
N ALA A 32 2.59 10.06 -5.70
CA ALA A 32 1.50 9.24 -6.19
C ALA A 32 1.87 8.47 -7.48
N GLN A 33 2.62 9.11 -8.38
CA GLN A 33 3.11 8.50 -9.62
C GLN A 33 4.06 7.30 -9.42
N ASP A 34 4.63 7.15 -8.22
CA ASP A 34 5.50 6.01 -7.87
C ASP A 34 4.70 4.85 -7.24
N LEU A 35 3.40 5.05 -7.01
CA LEU A 35 2.50 4.02 -6.49
C LEU A 35 1.96 3.16 -7.64
N ARG A 36 1.86 1.86 -7.36
CA ARG A 36 1.19 0.90 -8.22
C ARG A 36 0.22 0.08 -7.38
N ILE A 37 -1.02 0.00 -7.84
CA ILE A 37 -2.03 -0.87 -7.23
C ILE A 37 -1.95 -2.22 -7.95
N TYR A 38 -1.81 -3.28 -7.18
CA TYR A 38 -1.72 -4.64 -7.72
C TYR A 38 -2.73 -5.54 -7.03
N HIS A 39 -3.66 -6.07 -7.80
CA HIS A 39 -4.53 -7.17 -7.38
C HIS A 39 -4.86 -8.03 -8.60
N HIS A 40 -4.59 -9.33 -8.50
CA HIS A 40 -4.66 -10.28 -9.62
C HIS A 40 -6.03 -10.34 -10.34
N ALA A 41 -7.11 -9.94 -9.66
CA ALA A 41 -8.47 -9.94 -10.20
C ALA A 41 -9.06 -8.54 -10.43
N TYR A 42 -8.28 -7.47 -10.24
CA TYR A 42 -8.76 -6.08 -10.33
C TYR A 42 -8.29 -5.43 -11.64
N ARG A 43 -9.16 -4.66 -12.29
CA ARG A 43 -8.75 -3.83 -13.44
C ARG A 43 -8.08 -2.56 -12.94
N ASP A 44 -6.83 -2.40 -13.27
CA ASP A 44 -5.95 -1.33 -12.80
C ASP A 44 -6.10 0.00 -13.56
N ASP A 45 -6.95 0.09 -14.59
CA ASP A 45 -7.13 1.30 -15.42
C ASP A 45 -7.37 2.59 -14.61
N ASP A 46 -8.29 2.57 -13.63
CA ASP A 46 -8.61 3.76 -12.82
C ASP A 46 -7.52 4.05 -11.75
N PRO A 47 -7.04 3.07 -10.97
CA PRO A 47 -5.94 3.29 -10.04
C PRO A 47 -4.60 3.67 -10.69
N ASP A 48 -4.33 3.23 -11.92
CA ASP A 48 -3.13 3.66 -12.66
C ASP A 48 -3.23 5.13 -13.09
N ARG A 49 -4.46 5.64 -13.32
CA ARG A 49 -4.71 7.04 -13.65
C ARG A 49 -4.72 7.93 -12.41
N ASP A 50 -5.32 7.46 -11.33
CA ASP A 50 -5.34 8.15 -10.04
C ASP A 50 -5.23 7.14 -8.88
N PRO A 51 -4.02 6.91 -8.34
CA PRO A 51 -3.82 6.02 -7.20
C PRO A 51 -4.62 6.43 -5.96
N ASN A 52 -5.02 7.71 -5.85
CA ASN A 52 -5.80 8.19 -4.71
C ASN A 52 -7.23 7.63 -4.69
N CYS A 53 -7.72 7.02 -5.77
CA CYS A 53 -9.02 6.35 -5.77
C CYS A 53 -9.02 5.05 -4.94
N VAL A 54 -7.85 4.45 -4.71
CA VAL A 54 -7.67 3.24 -3.90
C VAL A 54 -6.84 3.51 -2.65
N PHE A 55 -5.75 4.25 -2.78
CA PHE A 55 -4.87 4.57 -1.66
C PHE A 55 -4.72 6.10 -1.56
N PRO A 56 -5.62 6.79 -0.83
CA PRO A 56 -5.80 8.24 -0.87
C PRO A 56 -4.71 9.02 -0.12
N LEU A 57 -3.43 8.71 -0.38
CA LEU A 57 -2.29 9.26 0.36
C LEU A 57 -2.20 10.78 0.24
N ASP A 58 -2.48 11.36 -0.93
CA ASP A 58 -2.47 12.82 -1.09
C ASP A 58 -3.61 13.48 -0.34
N ARG A 59 -4.81 12.88 -0.36
CA ARG A 59 -5.95 13.38 0.42
C ARG A 59 -5.68 13.30 1.92
N LEU A 60 -5.01 12.25 2.38
CA LEU A 60 -4.61 12.11 3.78
C LEU A 60 -3.56 13.17 4.18
N ARG A 61 -2.60 13.48 3.31
CA ARG A 61 -1.63 14.58 3.53
C ARG A 61 -2.32 15.95 3.57
N GLU A 62 -3.34 16.16 2.76
CA GLU A 62 -4.15 17.38 2.80
C GLU A 62 -4.87 17.53 4.14
N LEU A 63 -5.40 16.43 4.71
CA LEU A 63 -6.01 16.43 6.04
C LEU A 63 -4.98 16.70 7.16
N GLU A 64 -3.76 16.16 7.05
CA GLU A 64 -2.64 16.45 7.96
C GLU A 64 -2.26 17.95 7.87
N ALA A 65 -2.07 18.47 6.65
CA ALA A 65 -1.71 19.87 6.41
C ALA A 65 -2.80 20.86 6.88
N ALA A 66 -4.07 20.46 6.77
CA ALA A 66 -5.21 21.22 7.27
C ALA A 66 -5.43 21.08 8.79
N ASN A 67 -4.60 20.31 9.49
CA ASN A 67 -4.73 19.98 10.92
C ASN A 67 -6.07 19.34 11.30
N VAL A 68 -6.72 18.64 10.35
CA VAL A 68 -7.95 17.86 10.63
C VAL A 68 -7.61 16.57 11.36
N ILE A 69 -6.46 15.98 11.05
CA ILE A 69 -5.85 14.86 11.79
C ILE A 69 -4.53 15.33 12.42
N GLY A 70 -4.14 14.72 13.54
CA GLY A 70 -2.93 15.11 14.27
C GLY A 70 -1.62 14.79 13.54
N GLY A 71 -1.64 13.83 12.61
CA GLY A 71 -0.48 13.45 11.81
C GLY A 71 -0.68 12.11 11.10
N LEU A 72 0.14 11.89 10.07
CA LEU A 72 0.32 10.58 9.46
C LEU A 72 1.60 9.92 10.00
N ALA A 73 1.53 8.61 10.24
CA ALA A 73 2.71 7.80 10.51
C ALA A 73 3.72 7.88 9.34
N ASP A 74 5.00 7.66 9.63
CA ASP A 74 6.08 7.73 8.63
C ASP A 74 5.90 6.74 7.47
N ASP A 75 5.24 5.62 7.73
CA ASP A 75 4.96 4.57 6.75
C ASP A 75 3.49 4.13 6.79
N ALA A 76 2.93 3.85 5.62
CA ALA A 76 1.73 3.06 5.46
C ALA A 76 2.08 1.59 5.20
N ILE A 77 1.17 0.68 5.51
CA ILE A 77 1.38 -0.77 5.37
C ILE A 77 0.50 -1.28 4.23
N SER A 78 1.12 -1.96 3.25
CA SER A 78 0.44 -2.59 2.12
C SER A 78 0.74 -4.09 2.04
N PHE A 79 -0.26 -4.90 1.73
CA PHE A 79 -0.12 -6.34 1.52
C PHE A 79 -1.27 -6.86 0.66
N VAL A 80 -1.04 -7.97 -0.04
CA VAL A 80 -2.09 -8.74 -0.71
C VAL A 80 -2.71 -9.74 0.26
N THR A 81 -3.99 -10.04 0.06
CA THR A 81 -4.65 -11.12 0.80
C THR A 81 -4.03 -12.45 0.41
N SER A 82 -3.98 -13.40 1.36
CA SER A 82 -3.57 -14.77 1.08
C SER A 82 -4.73 -15.71 1.36
N TYR A 83 -4.80 -16.84 0.66
CA TYR A 83 -5.81 -17.88 0.92
C TYR A 83 -5.41 -18.79 2.09
N SER A 84 -4.61 -18.30 3.03
CA SER A 84 -4.05 -19.08 4.14
C SER A 84 -4.14 -18.32 5.45
N ALA A 85 -5.07 -18.72 6.31
CA ALA A 85 -5.28 -18.10 7.62
C ALA A 85 -4.01 -18.10 8.50
N SER A 86 -3.20 -19.16 8.44
CA SER A 86 -1.94 -19.22 9.20
C SER A 86 -0.93 -18.17 8.74
N ARG A 87 -0.77 -17.98 7.42
CA ARG A 87 0.10 -16.94 6.85
C ARG A 87 -0.40 -15.54 7.17
N ASP A 88 -1.71 -15.33 7.17
CA ASP A 88 -2.31 -14.05 7.52
C ASP A 88 -2.11 -13.71 9.01
N ILE A 89 -2.28 -14.69 9.91
CA ILE A 89 -1.99 -14.52 11.34
C ILE A 89 -0.51 -14.17 11.56
N GLU A 90 0.41 -14.86 10.87
CA GLU A 90 1.85 -14.57 10.98
C GLU A 90 2.19 -13.16 10.48
N ARG A 91 1.62 -12.74 9.33
CA ARG A 91 1.80 -11.38 8.80
C ARG A 91 1.20 -10.33 9.74
N ALA A 92 0.00 -10.59 10.27
CA ALA A 92 -0.66 -9.69 11.21
C ALA A 92 0.17 -9.46 12.48
N ALA A 93 0.80 -10.51 13.02
CA ALA A 93 1.69 -10.37 14.18
C ALA A 93 2.87 -9.42 13.91
N LYS A 94 3.44 -9.47 12.70
CA LYS A 94 4.52 -8.54 12.27
C LYS A 94 3.99 -7.12 12.07
N ILE A 95 2.81 -6.96 11.47
CA ILE A 95 2.15 -5.66 11.28
C ILE A 95 1.84 -4.99 12.62
N VAL A 96 1.38 -5.75 13.63
CA VAL A 96 1.13 -5.21 14.97
C VAL A 96 2.39 -4.62 15.59
N VAL A 97 3.58 -5.19 15.34
CA VAL A 97 4.85 -4.62 15.80
C VAL A 97 5.11 -3.27 15.14
N GLU A 98 4.90 -3.15 13.82
CA GLU A 98 5.04 -1.87 13.10
C GLU A 98 4.05 -0.82 13.59
N LEU A 99 2.77 -1.17 13.74
CA LEU A 99 1.75 -0.24 14.24
C LEU A 99 2.07 0.27 15.64
N ARG A 100 2.58 -0.60 16.53
CA ARG A 100 3.04 -0.21 17.86
C ARG A 100 4.28 0.69 17.79
N ARG A 101 5.23 0.39 16.91
CA ARG A 101 6.44 1.21 16.69
C ARG A 101 6.07 2.60 16.20
N MET A 102 5.08 2.71 15.31
CA MET A 102 4.58 3.98 14.77
C MET A 102 3.68 4.73 15.74
N ALA A 103 3.32 4.13 16.88
CA ALA A 103 2.46 4.73 17.90
C ALA A 103 1.15 5.31 17.35
N VAL A 104 0.52 4.61 16.40
CA VAL A 104 -0.73 5.08 15.77
C VAL A 104 -1.93 4.90 16.69
N ASP A 105 -2.80 5.90 16.74
CA ASP A 105 -4.07 5.85 17.48
C ASP A 105 -5.19 5.15 16.69
N ALA A 106 -5.11 5.19 15.36
CA ALA A 106 -6.12 4.63 14.46
C ALA A 106 -5.50 4.15 13.14
N VAL A 107 -6.21 3.25 12.46
CA VAL A 107 -5.84 2.74 11.13
C VAL A 107 -7.01 2.91 10.17
N LEU A 108 -6.76 3.51 9.01
CA LEU A 108 -7.67 3.46 7.87
C LEU A 108 -7.33 2.24 7.03
N LEU A 109 -8.21 1.24 7.04
CA LEU A 109 -8.08 0.06 6.19
C LEU A 109 -8.83 0.29 4.89
N VAL A 110 -8.13 0.20 3.75
CA VAL A 110 -8.75 0.30 2.43
C VAL A 110 -8.72 -1.07 1.74
N PRO A 111 -9.87 -1.76 1.64
CA PRO A 111 -9.95 -3.00 0.87
C PRO A 111 -9.97 -2.69 -0.63
N VAL A 112 -9.29 -3.53 -1.42
CA VAL A 112 -9.25 -3.49 -2.89
C VAL A 112 -9.81 -4.78 -3.45
#